data_AF-A0A0A8JDU4-F1
#
_entry.id   AF-A0A0A8JDU4-F1
#
_cell.length_a   1.000
_cell.length_b   1.000
_cell.length_c   1.000
_cell.angle_alpha   90.00
_cell.angle_beta   90.00
_cell.angle_gamma   90.00
#
_symmetry.space_group_name_H-M   'P 1'
#
loop_
_entity.id
_entity.type
_entity.pdbx_description
1 polymer ?
#
loop_
_entity_poly.entity_id
_entity_poly.type
_entity_poly.pdbx_seq_one_letter_code
_entity_poly.pdbx_strand_id
1 'polypeptide(L)' 'MLAERKETYERFKEDKESLKKQKFPTPAKYKEEFEWLKEVDSLALANAQLNLQSAFSRFFSGKSGYPEFKSRRSRHD' A
#
# COMPACT_ATOMS: atom_id res chain seq x y z
N MET A 1 3.29 4.77 -0.51
CA MET A 1 1.82 4.64 -0.72
C MET A 1 1.53 3.38 -1.54
N LEU A 2 0.26 2.95 -1.69
CA LEU A 2 -0.05 1.77 -2.53
C LEU A 2 0.43 1.97 -3.97
N ALA A 3 0.20 3.15 -4.54
CA ALA A 3 0.61 3.50 -5.91
C ALA A 3 2.12 3.25 -6.15
N GLU A 4 2.98 3.76 -5.28
CA GLU A 4 4.43 3.54 -5.38
C GLU A 4 4.80 2.05 -5.25
N ARG A 5 4.17 1.32 -4.32
CA ARG A 5 4.41 -0.13 -4.21
C ARG A 5 4.01 -0.85 -5.48
N LYS A 6 2.98 -0.36 -6.17
CA LYS A 6 2.54 -0.93 -7.43
C LYS A 6 3.54 -0.67 -8.55
N GLU A 7 3.96 0.57 -8.70
CA GLU A 7 4.97 1.00 -9.68
C GLU A 7 6.29 0.26 -9.48
N THR A 8 6.75 0.15 -8.24
CA THR A 8 7.89 -0.68 -7.86
C THR A 8 7.72 -2.11 -8.32
N TYR A 9 6.57 -2.73 -8.03
CA TYR A 9 6.33 -4.11 -8.41
C TYR A 9 6.35 -4.26 -9.92
N GLU A 10 5.73 -3.36 -10.68
CA GLU A 10 5.75 -3.41 -12.14
C GLU A 10 7.16 -3.26 -12.72
N ARG A 11 7.97 -2.35 -12.17
CA ARG A 11 9.35 -2.11 -12.60
C ARG A 11 10.29 -3.27 -12.29
N PHE A 12 10.10 -3.91 -11.14
CA PHE A 12 11.01 -4.95 -10.63
C PHE A 12 10.38 -6.35 -10.57
N LYS A 13 9.25 -6.59 -11.27
CA LYS A 13 8.59 -7.91 -11.29
C LYS A 13 9.50 -9.00 -11.84
N GLU A 14 10.40 -8.63 -12.75
CA GLU A 14 11.34 -9.53 -13.41
C GLU A 14 12.59 -9.78 -12.54
N ASP A 15 12.96 -8.81 -11.72
CA ASP A 15 14.11 -8.89 -10.81
C ASP A 15 13.66 -8.95 -9.34
N LYS A 16 13.40 -10.16 -8.87
CA LYS A 16 12.99 -10.47 -7.49
C LYS A 16 13.98 -9.99 -6.43
N GLU A 17 15.28 -9.95 -6.75
CA GLU A 17 16.30 -9.50 -5.80
C GLU A 17 16.26 -7.97 -5.62
N SER A 18 16.07 -7.24 -6.72
CA SER A 18 15.85 -5.80 -6.69
C SER A 18 14.53 -5.42 -6.01
N LEU A 19 13.49 -6.23 -6.19
CA LEU A 19 12.19 -6.03 -5.52
C LEU A 19 12.31 -6.15 -3.99
N LYS A 20 13.09 -7.13 -3.49
CA LYS A 20 13.31 -7.33 -2.04
C LYS A 20 14.16 -6.22 -1.42
N LYS A 21 15.10 -5.65 -2.17
CA LYS A 21 16.00 -4.58 -1.69
C LYS A 21 15.33 -3.21 -1.62
N GLN A 22 14.15 -3.05 -2.21
CA GLN A 22 13.50 -1.77 -2.28
C GLN A 22 12.98 -1.30 -0.91
N LYS A 23 13.44 -0.11 -0.50
CA LYS A 23 13.00 0.53 0.75
C LYS A 23 11.80 1.42 0.47
N PHE A 24 10.70 1.15 1.15
CA PHE A 24 9.52 2.00 1.05
C PHE A 24 9.67 3.28 1.88
N PRO A 25 9.12 4.41 1.43
CA PRO A 25 9.19 5.67 2.16
C PRO A 25 8.43 5.56 3.49
N THR A 26 8.94 6.25 4.52
CA THR A 26 8.25 6.32 5.81
C THR A 26 7.02 7.22 5.70
N PRO A 27 5.96 6.98 6.51
CA PRO A 27 4.78 7.83 6.56
C PRO A 27 5.05 9.34 6.71
N ALA A 28 6.16 9.72 7.35
CA ALA A 28 6.55 11.11 7.54
C ALA A 28 6.74 11.87 6.22
N LYS A 29 7.30 11.23 5.19
CA LYS A 29 7.49 11.86 3.87
C LYS A 29 6.17 12.29 3.23
N TYR A 30 5.12 11.49 3.39
CA TYR A 30 3.80 11.83 2.85
C TYR A 30 3.10 12.93 3.65
N LYS A 31 3.44 13.11 4.93
CA LYS A 31 2.86 14.20 5.74
C LYS A 31 3.40 15.58 5.34
N GLU A 32 4.59 15.63 4.73
CA GLU A 32 5.16 16.86 4.17
C GLU A 32 4.52 17.21 2.84
N GLU A 33 4.28 16.20 1.99
CA GLU A 33 3.69 16.39 0.65
C GLU A 33 2.16 16.58 0.69
N PHE A 34 1.49 16.02 1.70
CA PHE A 34 0.04 16.08 1.84
C PHE A 34 -0.31 16.62 3.23
N GLU A 35 -0.59 17.91 3.35
CA GLU A 35 -0.90 18.53 4.65
C GLU A 35 -2.20 17.99 5.28
N TRP A 36 -3.20 17.63 4.46
CA TRP A 36 -4.44 17.01 4.93
C TRP A 36 -4.20 15.68 5.67
N LEU A 37 -3.09 14.99 5.41
CA LEU A 37 -2.70 13.78 6.14
C LEU A 37 -2.31 14.05 7.61
N LYS A 38 -2.07 15.31 7.99
CA LYS A 38 -1.89 15.73 9.39
C LYS A 38 -3.22 15.85 10.13
N GLU A 39 -4.31 16.09 9.40
CA GLU A 39 -5.66 16.28 9.95
C GLU A 39 -6.41 14.95 10.13
N VAL A 40 -6.04 13.93 9.36
CA VAL A 40 -6.64 12.59 9.44
C VAL A 40 -6.28 11.92 10.77
N ASP A 41 -7.26 11.21 11.35
CA ASP A 41 -7.06 10.40 12.55
C ASP A 41 -5.86 9.44 12.41
N SER A 42 -4.93 9.57 13.36
CA SER A 42 -3.73 8.74 13.46
C SER A 42 -4.04 7.23 13.45
N LEU A 43 -5.16 6.82 14.04
CA LEU A 43 -5.57 5.42 14.09
C LEU A 43 -6.00 4.92 12.70
N ALA A 44 -6.72 5.75 11.94
CA ALA A 44 -7.09 5.43 10.56
C ALA A 44 -5.86 5.27 9.66
N LEU A 45 -4.83 6.12 9.84
CA LEU A 45 -3.57 6.02 9.09
C LEU A 45 -2.80 4.73 9.42
N ALA A 46 -2.70 4.39 10.70
CA ALA A 46 -2.06 3.14 11.14
C ALA A 46 -2.80 1.92 10.57
N ASN A 47 -4.13 1.91 10.67
CA ASN A 47 -4.96 0.83 10.12
C ASN A 47 -4.81 0.70 8.59
N ALA A 48 -4.73 1.81 7.86
CA ALA A 48 -4.49 1.79 6.42
C ALA A 48 -3.13 1.15 6.07
N GLN A 49 -2.09 1.45 6.84
CA GLN A 49 -0.76 0.84 6.66
C GLN A 49 -0.74 -0.65 6.99
N LEU A 50 -1.38 -1.06 8.09
CA LEU A 50 -1.50 -2.47 8.45
C LEU A 50 -2.24 -3.27 7.37
N ASN A 51 -3.37 -2.75 6.89
CA ASN A 51 -4.13 -3.37 5.79
C ASN A 51 -3.28 -3.54 4.52
N LEU A 52 -2.50 -2.51 4.17
CA LEU A 52 -1.60 -2.54 3.02
C LEU A 52 -0.46 -3.56 3.19
N GLN A 53 0.16 -3.65 4.37
CA GLN A 53 1.18 -4.65 4.66
C GLN A 53 0.61 -6.08 4.59
N SER A 54 -0.55 -6.31 5.19
CA SER A 54 -1.23 -7.61 5.14
C SER A 54 -1.62 -8.01 3.72
N ALA A 55 -2.11 -7.08 2.89
CA ALA A 55 -2.47 -7.36 1.50
C ALA A 55 -1.27 -7.81 0.67
N PHE A 56 -0.14 -7.09 0.76
CA PHE A 56 1.09 -7.50 0.07
C PHE A 56 1.65 -8.82 0.59
N SER A 57 1.59 -9.07 1.90
CA SER A 57 2.01 -10.36 2.47
C SER A 57 1.17 -11.53 1.92
N ARG A 58 -0.14 -11.35 1.78
CA ARG A 58 -1.04 -12.36 1.17
C ARG A 58 -0.78 -12.53 -0.33
N PHE A 59 -0.49 -11.45 -1.04
CA PHE A 59 -0.12 -11.49 -2.45
C PHE A 59 1.18 -12.27 -2.67
N PHE A 60 2.25 -11.95 -1.93
CA PHE A 60 3.54 -12.65 -2.07
C PHE A 60 3.51 -14.11 -1.58
N SER A 61 2.58 -14.47 -0.69
CA SER A 61 2.36 -15.87 -0.30
C SER A 61 1.45 -16.64 -1.26
N GLY A 62 0.99 -16.02 -2.35
CA GLY A 62 0.12 -16.66 -3.35
C GLY A 62 -1.31 -16.92 -2.88
N LYS A 63 -1.71 -16.38 -1.72
CA LYS A 63 -3.04 -16.58 -1.12
C LYS A 63 -4.08 -15.56 -1.60
N SER A 64 -3.66 -14.50 -2.29
CA SER A 64 -4.54 -13.49 -2.86
C SER A 64 -3.97 -12.92 -4.16
N GLY A 65 -4.86 -12.35 -4.97
CA GLY A 65 -4.46 -11.53 -6.12
C GLY A 65 -3.74 -10.23 -5.70
N TYR A 66 -3.44 -9.42 -6.71
CA TYR A 66 -2.72 -8.17 -6.53
C TYR A 66 -3.48 -7.20 -5.60
N PRO A 67 -2.80 -6.49 -4.68
CA PRO A 67 -3.47 -5.57 -3.76
C PRO A 67 -4.14 -4.41 -4.50
N GLU A 68 -5.43 -4.20 -4.23
CA GLU A 68 -6.21 -3.08 -4.76
C GLU A 68 -6.89 -2.30 -3.64
N PHE A 69 -7.18 -1.02 -3.91
CA PHE A 69 -7.99 -0.24 -2.99
C PHE A 69 -9.40 -0.82 -2.93
N LYS A 70 -9.99 -0.82 -1.73
CA LYS A 70 -11.40 -1.20 -1.60
C LYS A 70 -12.25 -0.23 -2.43
N SER A 71 -12.98 -0.75 -3.40
CA SER A 71 -14.04 -0.02 -4.07
C SER A 71 -15.30 -0.03 -3.20
N ARG A 72 -16.02 1.10 -3.19
CA ARG A 72 -17.36 1.18 -2.60
C ARG A 72 -18.29 0.32 -3.44
N ARG A 73 -18.79 -0.77 -2.88
CA ARG A 73 -19.88 -1.55 -3.51
C ARG A 73 -21.20 -0.89 -3.11
N SER A 74 -22.02 -0.47 -4.07
CA SER A 74 -23.43 -0.19 -3.77
C SER A 74 -24.07 -1.51 -3.38
N ARG A 75 -24.61 -1.60 -2.16
CA ARG A 75 -25.65 -2.60 -1.89
C ARG A 75 -26.89 -2.02 -2.56
N HIS A 76 -27.30 -2.60 -3.68
CA HIS A 76 -28.68 -2.47 -4.11
C HIS A 76 -29.48 -3.31 -3.11
N ASP A 77 -30.22 -2.63 -2.25
CA ASP A 77 -31.38 -3.15 -1.53
C ASP A 77 -32.62 -2.62 -2.27
#